data_AF-A0A958DLZ3-F1
#
_entry.id   AF-A0A958DLZ3-F1
#
_cell.length_a   1.000
_cell.length_b   1.000
_cell.length_c   1.000
_cell.angle_alpha   90.00
_cell.angle_beta   90.00
_cell.angle_gamma   90.00
#
_symmetry.space_group_name_H-M   'P 1'
#
loop_
_entity.id
_entity.type
_entity.pdbx_description
1 polymer ?
#
loop_
_entity_poly.entity_id
_entity_poly.type
_entity_poly.pdbx_seq_one_letter_code
_entity_poly.pdbx_strand_id
1 'polypeptide(L)' 'MDHLAEKLGYRRSIFLSIILIALGVVLINAFSVPPIGVVFIAVGGFFFIVGMAGLKKRNENM' A
#
# COMPACT_ATOMS: atom_id res chain seq x y z
N MET A 1 17.13 13.87 -14.95
CA MET A 1 16.59 14.36 -13.66
C MET A 1 15.49 13.41 -13.17
N ASP A 2 15.66 12.10 -13.44
CA ASP A 2 14.56 11.14 -13.48
C ASP A 2 14.45 10.28 -12.21
N HIS A 3 15.53 10.20 -11.43
CA HIS A 3 15.55 9.47 -10.15
C HIS A 3 14.70 10.13 -9.04
N LEU A 4 14.35 11.42 -9.20
CA LEU A 4 13.59 12.18 -8.21
C LEU A 4 12.08 11.96 -8.41
N ALA A 5 11.62 11.93 -9.65
CA ALA A 5 10.23 11.62 -10.00
C ALA A 5 9.84 10.19 -9.59
N GLU A 6 10.77 9.24 -9.71
CA GLU A 6 10.53 7.83 -9.35
C GLU A 6 10.44 7.61 -7.82
N LYS A 7 11.27 8.29 -7.01
CA LYS A 7 11.13 8.29 -5.53
C LYS A 7 9.80 8.89 -5.08
N LEU A 8 9.32 9.92 -5.77
CA LEU A 8 8.04 10.60 -5.47
C LEU A 8 6.83 9.74 -5.86
N GLY A 9 6.85 9.08 -7.02
CA GLY A 9 5.81 8.14 -7.44
C GLY A 9 5.71 6.91 -6.54
N TYR A 10 6.85 6.46 -6.03
CA TYR A 10 6.93 5.30 -5.15
C TYR A 10 6.47 5.60 -3.71
N ARG A 11 6.86 6.75 -3.13
CA ARG A 11 6.27 7.23 -1.87
C ARG A 11 4.75 7.33 -1.96
N ARG A 12 4.22 7.79 -3.09
CA ARG A 12 2.77 7.83 -3.35
C ARG A 12 2.13 6.44 -3.31
N SER A 13 2.76 5.41 -3.86
CA SER A 13 2.20 4.05 -3.88
C SER A 13 2.08 3.43 -2.48
N ILE A 14 3.10 3.62 -1.63
CA ILE A 14 3.06 3.21 -0.22
C ILE A 14 1.98 4.00 0.53
N PHE A 15 1.91 5.31 0.31
CA PHE A 15 0.92 6.17 0.94
C PHE A 15 -0.51 5.78 0.57
N LEU A 16 -0.75 5.43 -0.70
CA LEU A 16 -2.03 4.95 -1.18
C LEU A 16 -2.43 3.62 -0.50
N SER A 17 -1.46 2.73 -0.29
CA SER A 17 -1.68 1.45 0.38
C SER A 17 -2.06 1.64 1.86
N ILE A 18 -1.41 2.57 2.56
CA ILE A 18 -1.73 2.92 3.95
C ILE A 18 -3.14 3.50 4.06
N ILE A 19 -3.51 4.39 3.14
CA ILE A 19 -4.87 4.95 3.08
C ILE A 19 -5.90 3.85 2.85
N LEU A 20 -5.62 2.88 1.96
CA LEU A 20 -6.52 1.76 1.68
C LEU A 20 -6.72 0.86 2.90
N ILE A 21 -5.64 0.57 3.65
CA ILE A 21 -5.70 -0.19 4.90
C ILE A 21 -6.52 0.56 5.96
N ALA A 22 -6.27 1.86 6.13
CA ALA A 22 -7.01 2.68 7.09
C ALA A 22 -8.52 2.70 6.77
N LEU A 23 -8.88 2.78 5.48
CA LEU A 23 -10.27 2.74 5.02
C LEU A 23 -10.92 1.38 5.31
N GLY A 24 -10.18 0.29 5.14
CA GLY A 24 -10.61 -1.06 5.54
C GLY A 24 -10.88 -1.17 7.04
N VAL A 25 -9.99 -0.63 7.88
CA VAL A 25 -10.16 -0.61 9.35
C VAL A 25 -11.40 0.20 9.75
N VAL A 26 -11.62 1.36 9.12
CA VAL A 26 -12.83 2.17 9.37
C VAL A 26 -14.08 1.39 8.94
N LEU A 27 -14.07 0.67 7.83
CA LEU A 27 -15.21 -0.14 7.40
C LEU A 27 -15.57 -1.26 8.40
N ILE A 28 -14.57 -1.93 8.98
CA ILE A 28 -14.80 -2.95 10.01
C ILE A 28 -15.45 -2.33 11.24
N ASN A 29 -14.92 -1.20 11.70
CA ASN A 29 -15.32 -0.59 12.97
C ASN A 29 -16.59 0.26 12.87
N ALA A 30 -16.78 0.99 11.77
CA ALA A 30 -17.90 1.93 11.59
C ALA A 30 -19.16 1.27 11.02
N PHE A 31 -19.01 0.29 10.13
CA PHE A 31 -20.15 -0.33 9.44
C PHE A 31 -20.45 -1.75 9.93
N SER A 32 -19.66 -2.32 10.85
CA SER A 32 -19.84 -3.70 11.35
C SER A 32 -19.95 -4.73 10.22
N VAL A 33 -19.24 -4.50 9.11
CA VAL A 33 -19.13 -5.43 7.97
C VAL A 33 -17.72 -6.05 7.95
N PRO A 34 -17.42 -6.97 8.89
CA PRO A 34 -16.08 -7.53 9.02
C PRO A 34 -15.55 -8.21 7.75
N PRO A 35 -16.34 -8.94 6.92
CA PRO A 35 -15.80 -9.64 5.76
C PRO A 35 -15.21 -8.69 4.71
N ILE A 36 -15.93 -7.60 4.40
CA ILE A 36 -15.51 -6.63 3.37
C ILE A 36 -14.28 -5.86 3.84
N GLY A 37 -14.26 -5.43 5.10
CA GLY A 37 -13.10 -4.72 5.64
C GLY A 37 -11.84 -5.58 5.71
N VAL A 38 -11.97 -6.87 6.03
CA VAL A 38 -10.83 -7.82 5.98
C VAL A 38 -10.29 -7.97 4.56
N VAL A 39 -11.15 -8.03 3.54
CA VAL A 39 -10.71 -8.07 2.13
C VAL A 39 -9.94 -6.79 1.76
N PHE A 40 -10.42 -5.62 2.17
CA PHE A 40 -9.73 -4.35 1.94
C PHE A 40 -8.35 -4.30 2.61
N ILE A 41 -8.23 -4.79 3.85
CA ILE A 41 -6.96 -4.86 4.57
C ILE A 41 -6.01 -5.86 3.91
N ALA A 42 -6.50 -7.03 3.50
CA ALA A 42 -5.68 -8.05 2.83
C ALA A 42 -5.13 -7.55 1.49
N VAL A 43 -5.98 -6.93 0.65
CA VAL A 43 -5.57 -6.36 -0.63
C VAL A 43 -4.63 -5.17 -0.43
N GLY A 44 -4.92 -4.29 0.52
CA GLY A 44 -4.05 -3.14 0.85
C GLY A 44 -2.69 -3.57 1.40
N GLY A 45 -2.65 -4.58 2.27
CA GLY A 45 -1.42 -5.16 2.79
C GLY A 45 -0.59 -5.85 1.72
N PHE A 46 -1.23 -6.57 0.80
CA PHE A 46 -0.54 -7.18 -0.35
C PHE A 46 0.09 -6.12 -1.25
N PHE A 47 -0.66 -5.06 -1.60
CA PHE A 47 -0.13 -3.95 -2.40
C PHE A 47 1.04 -3.24 -1.72
N PHE A 48 0.97 -3.07 -0.40
CA PHE A 48 2.04 -2.49 0.39
C PHE A 48 3.34 -3.33 0.32
N ILE A 49 3.23 -4.65 0.50
CA ILE A 49 4.38 -5.58 0.44
C ILE A 49 4.95 -5.64 -0.97
N VAL A 50 4.11 -5.77 -2.00
CA VAL A 50 4.54 -5.82 -3.41
C VAL A 50 5.23 -4.53 -3.82
N GLY A 51 4.70 -3.38 -3.39
CA GLY A 51 5.37 -2.09 -3.53
C GLY A 51 6.78 -2.19 -2.97
N MET A 52 6.90 -2.48 -1.66
CA MET A 52 8.19 -2.60 -0.94
C MET A 52 9.18 -3.59 -1.55
N ALA A 53 8.72 -4.76 -2.00
CA ALA A 53 9.56 -5.77 -2.63
C ALA A 53 10.15 -5.28 -3.97
N GLY A 54 9.38 -4.51 -4.74
CA GLY A 54 9.84 -3.88 -5.97
C GLY A 54 10.97 -2.87 -5.76
N LEU A 55 11.01 -2.20 -4.60
CA LEU A 55 12.11 -1.30 -4.22
C LEU A 55 13.39 -2.05 -3.88
N LYS A 56 13.29 -3.15 -3.11
CA LYS A 56 14.46 -3.93 -2.68
C LYS A 56 15.23 -4.48 -3.89
N LYS A 57 14.51 -5.05 -4.86
CA LYS A 57 15.11 -5.57 -6.11
C LYS A 57 15.77 -4.51 -6.99
N ARG A 58 15.32 -3.25 -6.95
CA ARG A 58 15.92 -2.18 -7.77
C ARG A 58 17.14 -1.53 -7.11
N ASN A 59 17.19 -1.53 -5.78
CA ASN A 59 18.32 -1.01 -5.02
C ASN A 59 19.48 -2.01 -4.90
N GLU A 60 19.25 -3.30 -5.19
CA GLU A 60 20.29 -4.35 -5.30
C GLU A 60 20.94 -4.44 -6.70
N ASN A 61 20.41 -3.72 -7.71
CA ASN A 61 20.91 -3.71 -9.10
C ASN A 61 21.53 -2.36 -9.53
N MET A 62 21.80 -1.46 -8.58
CA MET A 62 22.64 -0.26 -8.75
C MET A 62 23.95 -0.47 -8.02
#